data_AF-A0A6H2EKT5-F1
#
_entry.id   AF-A0A6H2EKT5-F1
#
_cell.length_a   1.000
_cell.length_b   1.000
_cell.length_c   1.000
_cell.angle_alpha   90.00
_cell.angle_beta   90.00
_cell.angle_gamma   90.00
#
_symmetry.space_group_name_H-M   'P 1'
#
loop_
_entity.id
_entity.type
_entity.pdbx_description
1 polymer ?
#
loop_
_entity_poly.entity_id
_entity_poly.type
_entity_poly.pdbx_seq_one_letter_code
_entity_poly.pdbx_strand_id
1 'polypeptide(L)'
;MKQFDELLAQLDECHCADVECDCSEVLAHLFELVDADMPASHAHRLLQHSAACAHCGETIRSEIRVRLALRRSCHGDTAPAELRARIVRVIGG
;
A
#
# COMPACT_ATOMS: atom_id res chain seq x y z
N MET A 1 2.84 13.48 17.81
CA MET A 1 1.88 13.46 16.69
C MET A 1 2.12 14.61 15.72
N LYS A 2 2.08 15.89 16.13
CA LYS A 2 2.39 17.03 15.23
C LYS A 2 3.65 16.89 14.37
N GLN A 3 4.72 16.33 14.94
CA GLN A 3 5.97 16.07 14.23
C GLN A 3 5.83 15.02 13.11
N PHE A 4 4.99 13.99 13.30
CA PHE A 4 4.70 13.02 12.27
C PHE A 4 3.80 13.60 11.18
N ASP A 5 2.83 14.44 11.56
CA ASP A 5 1.92 15.11 10.63
C ASP A 5 2.69 16.11 9.73
N GLU A 6 3.62 16.87 10.30
CA GLU A 6 4.53 17.76 9.55
C GLU A 6 5.51 16.99 8.65
N LEU A 7 6.03 15.85 9.12
CA LEU A 7 6.89 14.98 8.31
C LEU A 7 6.13 14.37 7.13
N LEU A 8 4.87 13.96 7.32
CA LEU A 8 4.04 13.42 6.25
C LEU A 8 3.75 14.44 5.15
N ALA A 9 3.44 15.69 5.54
CA ALA A 9 3.19 16.77 4.57
C ALA A 9 4.41 17.08 3.67
N GLN A 10 5.63 16.82 4.13
CA GLN A 10 6.86 17.02 3.34
C GLN A 10 7.21 15.85 2.43
N LEU A 11 6.59 14.68 2.63
CA LEU A 11 6.90 13.44 1.88
C LEU A 11 6.03 13.24 0.64
N ASP A 12 4.92 13.97 0.51
CA ASP A 12 3.96 13.86 -0.60
C ASP A 12 4.37 14.61 -1.88
N GLU A 13 5.52 15.28 -1.90
CA GLU A 13 5.97 16.07 -3.06
C GLU A 13 6.75 15.21 -4.08
N CYS A 14 6.05 14.68 -5.08
CA CYS A 14 6.69 14.11 -6.28
C CYS A 14 7.26 15.25 -7.16
N HIS A 15 8.56 15.21 -7.47
CA HIS A 15 9.28 16.24 -8.24
C HIS A 15 9.56 15.83 -9.70
N CYS A 16 8.68 15.05 -10.34
CA CYS A 16 8.88 14.65 -11.74
C CYS A 16 8.63 15.80 -12.73
N ALA A 17 9.34 15.81 -13.85
CA ALA A 17 9.27 16.85 -14.88
C ALA A 17 8.17 16.62 -15.94
N ASP A 18 7.38 15.55 -15.81
CA ASP A 18 6.32 15.20 -16.77
C ASP A 18 5.02 15.96 -16.50
N VAL A 19 4.43 16.49 -17.58
CA VAL A 19 3.26 17.40 -17.56
C VAL A 19 1.93 16.65 -17.30
N GLU A 20 1.92 15.32 -17.43
CA GLU A 20 0.81 14.43 -17.04
C GLU A 20 1.22 13.60 -15.81
N CYS A 21 1.29 14.27 -14.66
CA CYS A 21 1.80 13.67 -13.43
C CYS A 21 0.81 12.65 -12.83
N ASP A 22 1.07 11.36 -13.06
CA ASP A 22 0.37 10.23 -12.43
C ASP A 22 0.91 9.89 -11.02
N CYS A 23 1.88 10.64 -10.48
CA CYS A 23 2.43 10.36 -9.14
C CYS A 23 1.36 10.46 -8.05
N SER A 24 0.54 11.51 -8.10
CA SER A 24 -0.54 11.72 -7.12
C SER A 24 -1.53 10.57 -7.15
N GLU A 25 -1.77 10.00 -8.33
CA GLU A 25 -2.62 8.84 -8.51
C GLU A 25 -1.98 7.56 -7.95
N VAL A 26 -0.68 7.34 -8.18
CA VAL A 26 0.05 6.23 -7.54
C VAL A 26 -0.02 6.33 -6.02
N LEU A 27 0.16 7.52 -5.45
CA LEU A 27 0.07 7.73 -4.00
C LEU A 27 -1.35 7.51 -3.48
N ALA A 28 -2.35 8.04 -4.18
CA ALA A 28 -3.76 7.88 -3.81
C ALA A 28 -4.22 6.42 -3.84
N HIS A 29 -3.66 5.62 -4.75
CA HIS A 29 -4.02 4.21 -4.94
C HIS A 29 -2.93 3.21 -4.51
N LEU A 30 -1.96 3.65 -3.69
CA LEU A 30 -0.81 2.86 -3.31
C LEU A 30 -1.22 1.55 -2.63
N PHE A 31 -2.19 1.63 -1.72
CA PHE A 31 -2.63 0.48 -0.95
C PHE A 31 -3.44 -0.49 -1.82
N GLU A 32 -4.40 0.00 -2.61
CA GLU A 32 -5.17 -0.84 -3.54
C GLU A 32 -4.24 -1.54 -4.54
N LEU A 33 -3.20 -0.85 -5.02
CA LEU A 33 -2.21 -1.43 -5.92
C LEU A 33 -1.44 -2.57 -5.26
N VAL A 34 -0.96 -2.37 -4.02
CA VAL A 34 -0.19 -3.39 -3.28
C VAL A 34 -1.09 -4.54 -2.79
N ASP A 35 -2.36 -4.28 -2.54
CA ASP A 35 -3.38 -5.28 -2.19
C ASP A 35 -3.97 -6.02 -3.39
N ALA A 36 -3.63 -5.60 -4.62
CA ALA A 36 -4.24 -6.06 -5.86
C ALA A 36 -5.77 -5.88 -5.90
N ASP A 37 -6.27 -4.85 -5.22
CA ASP A 37 -7.69 -4.49 -5.10
C ASP A 37 -8.07 -3.39 -6.11
N MET A 38 -7.71 -3.61 -7.38
CA MET A 38 -8.04 -2.69 -8.47
C MET A 38 -8.05 -3.42 -9.82
N PRO A 39 -8.67 -2.84 -10.86
CA PRO A 39 -8.63 -3.40 -12.20
C PRO A 39 -7.19 -3.57 -12.72
N ALA A 40 -6.91 -4.69 -13.38
CA ALA A 40 -5.57 -4.99 -13.90
C ALA A 40 -5.04 -3.94 -14.89
N SER A 41 -5.92 -3.32 -15.68
CA SER A 41 -5.56 -2.21 -16.58
C SER A 41 -5.08 -0.97 -15.83
N HIS A 42 -5.69 -0.67 -14.69
CA HIS A 42 -5.31 0.45 -13.84
C HIS A 42 -3.98 0.18 -13.16
N ALA A 43 -3.83 -1.01 -12.56
CA ALA A 43 -2.57 -1.45 -11.97
C ALA A 43 -1.41 -1.38 -12.97
N HIS A 44 -1.63 -1.82 -14.21
CA HIS A 44 -0.61 -1.77 -15.26
C HIS A 44 -0.13 -0.35 -15.55
N ARG A 45 -1.04 0.63 -15.63
CA ARG A 45 -0.69 2.04 -15.86
C ARG A 45 0.13 2.62 -14.70
N LEU A 46 -0.29 2.38 -13.47
CA LEU A 46 0.44 2.86 -12.28
C LEU A 46 1.84 2.25 -12.19
N LEU A 47 1.99 0.97 -12.53
CA LEU A 47 3.28 0.29 -12.59
C LEU A 47 4.17 0.81 -13.72
N GLN A 48 3.63 1.13 -14.89
CA GLN A 48 4.39 1.76 -15.97
C GLN A 48 4.96 3.11 -15.54
N HIS A 49 4.15 3.98 -14.93
CA HIS A 49 4.63 5.25 -14.38
C HIS A 49 5.73 5.00 -13.34
N SER A 50 5.49 4.08 -12.40
CA SER A 50 6.41 3.78 -11.30
C SER A 50 7.74 3.15 -11.76
N ALA A 51 7.78 2.58 -12.96
CA ALA A 51 9.01 2.09 -13.58
C ALA A 51 9.88 3.23 -14.12
N ALA A 52 9.28 4.34 -14.55
CA ALA A 52 9.97 5.55 -15.03
C ALA A 52 10.21 6.58 -13.91
N CYS A 53 9.41 6.56 -12.84
CA CYS A 53 9.49 7.49 -11.72
C CYS A 53 10.20 6.87 -10.50
N ALA A 54 11.40 7.35 -10.19
CA ALA A 54 12.19 6.85 -9.06
C ALA A 54 11.47 7.00 -7.71
N HIS A 55 10.75 8.12 -7.50
CA HIS A 55 10.00 8.37 -6.28
C HIS A 55 8.85 7.35 -6.12
N CYS A 56 7.95 7.24 -7.10
CA CYS A 56 6.83 6.29 -7.04
C CYS A 56 7.28 4.84 -6.92
N GLY A 57 8.32 4.46 -7.67
CA GLY A 57 8.92 3.13 -7.56
C GLY A 57 9.46 2.84 -6.16
N GLU A 58 10.08 3.82 -5.51
CA GLU A 58 10.59 3.65 -4.15
C GLU A 58 9.49 3.66 -3.09
N THR A 59 8.43 4.43 -3.29
CA THR A 59 7.25 4.43 -2.42
C THR A 59 6.59 3.06 -2.40
N ILE A 60 6.35 2.45 -3.58
CA ILE A 60 5.79 1.09 -3.69
C ILE A 60 6.71 0.07 -2.98
N ARG A 61 8.03 0.13 -3.22
CA ARG A 61 8.98 -0.77 -2.55
C ARG A 61 8.98 -0.60 -1.04
N SER A 62 8.90 0.63 -0.55
CA SER A 62 8.88 0.95 0.88
C SER A 62 7.64 0.37 1.55
N GLU A 63 6.47 0.54 0.94
CA GLU A 63 5.22 -0.04 1.43
C GLU A 63 5.30 -1.58 1.52
N ILE A 64 5.79 -2.24 0.46
CA ILE A 64 6.00 -3.69 0.46
C ILE A 64 6.99 -4.11 1.57
N ARG A 65 8.08 -3.36 1.78
CA ARG A 65 9.07 -3.64 2.83
C ARG A 65 8.46 -3.52 4.23
N VAL A 66 7.65 -2.51 4.48
CA VAL A 66 6.93 -2.33 5.77
C VAL A 66 5.99 -3.50 6.01
N ARG A 67 5.14 -3.83 5.04
CA ARG A 67 4.22 -4.98 5.14
C ARG A 67 4.95 -6.31 5.38
N LEU A 68 6.07 -6.53 4.70
CA LEU A 68 6.90 -7.71 4.90
C LEU A 68 7.51 -7.76 6.32
N ALA A 69 7.97 -6.61 6.83
CA ALA A 69 8.48 -6.51 8.19
C ALA A 69 7.38 -6.83 9.23
N LEU A 70 6.17 -6.28 9.04
CA LEU A 70 5.02 -6.58 9.90
C LEU A 70 4.67 -8.07 9.87
N ARG A 71 4.59 -8.69 8.68
CA ARG A 71 4.31 -10.13 8.55
C ARG A 71 5.36 -11.00 9.26
N ARG A 72 6.63 -10.61 9.21
CA ARG A 72 7.72 -11.30 9.91
C ARG A 72 7.64 -11.17 11.42
N SER A 73 7.28 -10.00 11.92
CA SER A 73 7.12 -9.75 13.35
C SER A 73 5.88 -10.42 13.93
N CYS A 74 4.86 -10.70 13.11
CA CYS A 74 3.62 -11.35 13.52
C CYS A 74 3.64 -12.89 13.44
N HIS A 75 4.81 -13.53 13.30
CA HIS A 75 4.95 -14.99 13.35
C HIS A 75 4.77 -15.52 14.79
N GLY A 76 3.53 -15.64 15.27
CA GLY A 76 3.31 -16.11 16.65
C GLY A 76 2.02 -16.86 16.87
N ASP A 77 0.87 -16.24 16.62
CA ASP A 77 -0.39 -16.81 17.10
C ASP A 77 -1.25 -17.32 15.95
N THR A 78 -1.34 -18.65 15.88
CA THR A 78 -2.49 -19.27 15.21
C THR A 78 -3.73 -18.69 15.87
N ALA A 79 -4.58 -18.02 15.08
CA ALA A 79 -5.82 -17.45 15.58
C ALA A 79 -6.57 -18.51 16.42
N PRO A 80 -6.97 -18.21 17.67
CA PRO A 80 -7.62 -19.17 18.54
C PRO A 80 -8.80 -19.85 17.83
N ALA A 81 -8.95 -21.16 18.01
CA ALA A 81 -10.01 -21.94 17.37
C ALA A 81 -11.41 -21.35 17.67
N GLU A 82 -11.58 -20.77 18.86
CA GLU A 82 -12.80 -20.08 19.26
C GLU A 82 -13.13 -18.85 18.38
N LEU A 83 -12.12 -18.09 17.96
CA LEU A 83 -12.32 -16.96 17.06
C LEU A 83 -12.81 -17.43 15.69
N ARG A 84 -12.22 -18.51 15.15
CA ARG A 84 -12.69 -19.13 13.89
C ARG A 84 -14.14 -19.61 14.00
N ALA A 85 -14.48 -20.32 15.09
CA ALA A 85 -15.83 -20.82 15.32
C ALA A 85 -16.88 -19.68 15.37
N ARG A 86 -16.52 -18.55 15.99
CA ARG A 86 -17.38 -17.35 16.02
C ARG A 86 -17.58 -16.73 14.64
N ILE A 87 -16.51 -16.58 13.85
CA ILE A 87 -16.59 -15.98 12.50
C ILE A 87 -17.49 -16.82 11.57
N VAL A 88 -17.31 -18.15 11.57
CA VAL A 88 -18.13 -19.06 10.74
C VAL A 88 -19.62 -18.93 11.04
N ARG A 89 -19.99 -18.79 12.33
CA ARG A 89 -21.39 -18.59 12.72
C ARG A 89 -21.98 -17.28 12.20
N VAL A 90 -21.18 -16.22 12.10
CA VAL A 90 -21.65 -14.89 11.68
C VAL A 90 -21.77 -14.79 10.15
N ILE A 91 -20.85 -15.42 9.41
CA ILE A 91 -20.80 -15.30 7.94
C ILE A 91 -21.60 -16.42 7.25
N GLY A 92 -21.72 -17.59 7.88
CA GLY A 92 -22.40 -18.77 7.31
C GLY A 92 -23.86 -18.96 7.74
N GLY A 93 -24.45 -17.97 8.41
CA GLY A 93 -25.85 -17.97 8.87
C GLY A 93 -26.78 -17.20 7.95
#